data_AF-V4P421-F1
#
_entry.id   AF-V4P421-F1
#
_cell.length_a   1.000
_cell.length_b   1.000
_cell.length_c   1.000
_cell.angle_alpha   90.00
_cell.angle_beta   90.00
_cell.angle_gamma   90.00
#
_symmetry.space_group_name_H-M   'P 1'
#
loop_
_entity.id
_entity.type
_entity.pdbx_description
1 polymer ?
#
loop_
_entity_poly.entity_id
_entity_poly.type
_entity_poly.pdbx_seq_one_letter_code
_entity_poly.pdbx_strand_id
1 'polypeptide(L)' 'VVFKSILGNCQSIVNYLGAIRNKIGDAHGQGRLPVKPKPRHAELVVNLAGSMSAFLVATWKDRQK' A
#
# COMPACT_ATOMS: atom_id res chain seq x y z
N VAL A 1 -18.70 -0.50 14.29
CA VAL A 1 -18.20 0.64 13.47
C VAL A 1 -16.68 0.63 13.33
N VAL A 2 -15.93 0.29 14.38
CA VAL A 2 -14.44 0.27 14.40
C VAL A 2 -13.80 -0.53 13.25
N PHE A 3 -14.18 -1.80 13.06
CA PHE A 3 -13.64 -2.62 11.96
C PHE A 3 -13.91 -2.04 10.56
N LYS A 4 -15.09 -1.45 10.35
CA LYS A 4 -15.43 -0.79 9.08
C LYS A 4 -14.51 0.41 8.83
N SER A 5 -14.22 1.21 9.86
CA SER A 5 -13.28 2.33 9.77
C SER A 5 -11.85 1.86 9.52
N ILE A 6 -11.39 0.81 10.20
CA ILE A 6 -10.06 0.22 9.98
C ILE A 6 -9.92 -0.24 8.52
N LEU A 7 -10.90 -0.97 7.99
CA LEU A 7 -10.87 -1.44 6.60
C LEU A 7 -10.89 -0.28 5.58
N GLY A 8 -11.66 0.78 5.85
CA GLY A 8 -11.63 1.99 5.05
C GLY A 8 -10.27 2.70 5.06
N ASN A 9 -9.59 2.73 6.20
CA ASN A 9 -8.23 3.27 6.30
C ASN A 9 -7.21 2.40 5.54
N CYS A 10 -7.35 1.07 5.60
CA CYS A 10 -6.51 0.14 4.84
C CYS A 10 -6.61 0.36 3.33
N GLN A 11 -7.81 0.66 2.80
CA GLN A 11 -8.00 1.05 1.40
C GLN A 11 -7.14 2.28 1.04
N SER A 12 -7.15 3.30 1.89
CA SER A 12 -6.33 4.51 1.70
C SER A 12 -4.84 4.16 1.66
N ILE A 13 -4.35 3.34 2.59
CA ILE A 13 -2.95 2.89 2.62
C ILE A 13 -2.56 2.25 1.28
N VAL A 14 -3.32 1.28 0.80
CA VAL A 14 -3.03 0.59 -0.48
C VAL A 14 -3.01 1.56 -1.67
N ASN A 15 -3.97 2.49 -1.73
CA ASN A 15 -4.02 3.52 -2.78
C ASN A 15 -2.75 4.38 -2.78
N TYR A 16 -2.31 4.85 -1.60
CA TYR A 16 -1.10 5.67 -1.50
C TYR A 16 0.17 4.87 -1.77
N LEU A 17 0.22 3.59 -1.39
CA LEU A 17 1.33 2.69 -1.76
C LEU A 17 1.44 2.54 -3.28
N GLY A 18 0.32 2.36 -4.00
CA GLY A 18 0.32 2.32 -5.46
C GLY A 18 0.76 3.64 -6.10
N ALA A 19 0.39 4.77 -5.48
CA ALA A 19 0.79 6.09 -5.95
C ALA A 19 2.30 6.36 -5.84
N ILE A 20 3.04 5.64 -4.97
CA ILE A 20 4.50 5.74 -4.86
C ILE A 20 5.17 5.46 -6.21
N ARG A 21 4.68 4.48 -6.96
CA ARG A 21 5.22 4.14 -8.30
C ARG A 21 5.09 5.30 -9.28
N ASN A 22 4.02 6.08 -9.19
CA ASN A 22 3.79 7.22 -10.08
C ASN A 22 4.53 8.47 -9.61
N LYS A 23 4.59 8.72 -8.30
CA LYS A 23 5.22 9.94 -7.74
C LYS A 23 6.73 9.85 -7.59
N ILE A 24 7.25 8.65 -7.32
CA ILE A 24 8.68 8.36 -7.21
C ILE A 24 9.17 7.60 -8.46
N GLY A 25 8.32 7.47 -9.49
CA GLY A 25 8.78 7.04 -10.80
C GLY A 25 9.72 8.09 -11.40
N ASP A 26 10.77 7.64 -12.07
CA ASP A 26 11.67 8.47 -12.87
C ASP A 26 11.03 8.90 -14.20
N ALA A 27 9.99 8.19 -14.64
CA ALA A 27 9.30 8.37 -15.92
C ALA A 27 8.75 9.79 -16.19
N HIS A 28 8.50 10.61 -15.17
CA HIS A 28 8.01 12.00 -15.34
C HIS A 28 8.93 13.07 -14.72
N GLY A 29 10.13 12.69 -14.27
CA GLY A 29 11.04 13.58 -13.56
C GLY A 29 10.53 13.92 -12.15
N GLN A 30 11.45 13.92 -11.17
CA GLN A 30 11.09 14.03 -9.75
C GLN A 30 10.91 15.48 -9.25
N GLY A 31 10.86 16.45 -10.18
CA GLY A 31 10.86 17.87 -9.86
C GLY A 31 12.14 18.33 -9.11
N ARG A 32 12.05 19.47 -8.44
CA ARG A 32 13.19 20.18 -7.83
C ARG A 32 13.65 19.58 -6.48
N LEU A 33 12.80 18.79 -5.82
CA LEU A 33 13.08 18.14 -4.53
C LEU A 33 12.65 16.66 -4.58
N PRO A 34 13.48 15.78 -5.16
CA PRO A 34 13.18 14.35 -5.23
C PRO A 34 13.08 13.75 -3.83
N VAL A 35 12.00 13.02 -3.58
CA VAL A 35 11.94 12.14 -2.41
C VAL A 35 12.97 11.04 -2.62
N LYS A 36 13.87 10.84 -1.66
CA LYS A 36 14.83 9.73 -1.67
C LYS A 36 14.28 8.58 -0.82
N PRO A 37 13.75 7.50 -1.41
CA PRO A 37 13.38 6.32 -0.66
C PRO A 37 14.60 5.77 0.06
N LYS A 38 14.38 5.28 1.29
CA LYS A 38 15.38 4.61 2.11
C LYS A 38 14.96 3.15 2.24
N PRO A 39 15.90 2.22 2.50
CA PRO A 39 15.59 0.80 2.65
C PRO A 39 14.43 0.51 3.61
N ARG A 40 14.38 1.19 4.77
CA ARG A 40 13.27 1.09 5.73
C ARG A 40 11.88 1.39 5.15
N HIS A 41 11.81 2.29 4.16
CA HIS A 41 10.55 2.64 3.51
C HIS A 41 10.10 1.49 2.62
N ALA A 42 11.02 0.88 1.87
CA ALA A 42 10.71 -0.30 1.07
C ALA A 42 10.25 -1.48 1.95
N GLU A 43 10.96 -1.74 3.06
CA GLU A 43 10.61 -2.80 4.01
C GLU A 43 9.18 -2.65 4.55
N LEU A 44 8.82 -1.45 5.02
CA LEU A 44 7.47 -1.16 5.50
C LEU A 44 6.41 -1.40 4.41
N VAL A 45 6.68 -0.93 3.19
CA VAL A 45 5.74 -1.06 2.06
C VAL A 45 5.53 -2.53 1.69
N VAL A 46 6.60 -3.33 1.63
CA VAL A 46 6.52 -4.76 1.28
C VAL A 46 5.76 -5.54 2.36
N ASN A 47 6.05 -5.29 3.64
CA ASN A 47 5.37 -5.96 4.74
C ASN A 47 3.87 -5.63 4.79
N LEU A 48 3.50 -4.36 4.56
CA LEU A 48 2.11 -3.93 4.48
C LEU A 48 1.40 -4.57 3.28
N ALA A 49 2.04 -4.59 2.12
CA ALA A 49 1.48 -5.19 0.91
C ALA A 49 1.20 -6.69 1.10
N GLY A 50 2.17 -7.45 1.62
CA GLY A 50 2.01 -8.88 1.89
C GLY A 50 0.89 -9.17 2.88
N SER A 51 0.84 -8.42 3.99
CA SER A 51 -0.22 -8.57 5.01
C SER A 51 -1.61 -8.29 4.43
N MET A 52 -1.75 -7.25 3.61
CA MET A 52 -3.03 -6.90 3.00
C MET A 52 -3.49 -7.92 1.97
N SER A 53 -2.58 -8.39 1.10
CA SER A 53 -2.88 -9.44 0.13
C SER A 53 -3.31 -10.73 0.81
N ALA A 54 -2.60 -11.15 1.86
CA ALA A 54 -2.96 -12.34 2.63
C ALA A 54 -4.35 -12.22 3.27
N PHE A 55 -4.66 -11.06 3.88
CA PHE A 55 -5.97 -10.79 4.46
C PHE A 55 -7.10 -10.83 3.44
N LEU A 56 -6.91 -10.21 2.25
CA LEU A 56 -7.91 -10.21 1.19
C LEU A 56 -8.18 -11.61 0.65
N VAL A 57 -7.13 -12.41 0.43
CA VAL A 57 -7.27 -13.81 -0.02
C VAL A 57 -7.99 -14.65 1.03
N ALA A 58 -7.62 -14.52 2.30
CA ALA A 58 -8.31 -15.21 3.40
C ALA A 58 -9.79 -14.84 3.46
N THR A 59 -10.11 -13.54 3.35
CA THR A 59 -11.49 -13.04 3.32
C THR A 59 -12.27 -13.57 2.12
N TRP A 60 -11.65 -13.63 0.95
CA TRP A 60 -12.30 -14.18 -0.25
C TRP A 60 -12.58 -15.67 -0.09
N LYS A 61 -11.60 -16.46 0.39
CA LYS A 61 -11.79 -17.89 0.65
C LYS A 61 -12.91 -18.17 1.66
N ASP A 62 -13.02 -17.33 2.68
CA ASP A 62 -14.08 -17.45 3.69
C ASP A 62 -15.48 -17.17 3.10
N ARG A 63 -15.59 -16.25 2.14
CA ARG A 63 -16.85 -15.95 1.43
C ARG A 63 -17.26 -17.00 0.40
N GLN A 64 -16.35 -17.85 -0.05
CA GLN A 64 -16.61 -18.92 -1.02
C GLN A 64 -17.04 -20.23 -0.35
N LYS A 65 -16.95 -20.31 0.97
CA LYS A 65 -17.62 -21.36 1.77
C LYS A 65 -19.09 -21.01 1.93
#